data_AF-A0A1R1X885-F1
#
_entry.id   AF-A0A1R1X885-F1
#
_cell.length_a   1.000
_cell.length_b   1.000
_cell.length_c   1.000
_cell.angle_alpha   90.00
_cell.angle_beta   90.00
_cell.angle_gamma   90.00
#
_symmetry.space_group_name_H-M   'P 1'
#
loop_
_entity.id
_entity.type
_entity.pdbx_description
1 polymer ?
#
loop_
_entity_poly.entity_id
_entity_poly.type
_entity_poly.pdbx_seq_one_letter_code
_entity_poly.pdbx_strand_id
1 'polypeptide(L)'
;MTQQKVVEYWAQGSSFDLLKESYDNIGTPINPSLLSSDHKFLIEGIGRSFALNEQIEFIEQLEFLGFNGKISLSKPEHTIILIVDYGPLYVPIDTTTDQNPNADINTNDSHSRLKTTKTLKPDIYSHRNMIVGRLISTATTSRSLINKYNLKTRKYLGNTSMEAEMSLVTANMAKVLPGHLVYDPFVGTGSFLLVASEYGAYTFGSDIDGRQIRGTAGFRRNVGGIDANVSSYKLGHLILGNIVSDITKLPFRDSAFPSINAIITDPPYGVRAGAKKLGRKSGNDPVKSLQLVDGGEIPNHLRQDYYPPTCEYEMSNVIVDLLTLAAKVLVVGGRLVFWLPTVTDEYKDSDIPAHPSLTLIANSEQNFGSWSRRLITMEKIAEFIPNNSSNYSATSANPQSSHLDISTSQLIPSNAPSSDPILSNNNLPQNPDNLSTSISQISLNSLSSTSLQIDTKSATSDSPLQQNAEPAHKNFRIKYFNKFE
;
A
#
# COMPACT_ATOMS: atom_id res chain seq x y z
N MET A 1 -2.87 8.04 5.25
CA MET A 1 -3.46 6.76 5.71
C MET A 1 -4.98 6.82 5.86
N THR A 2 -5.73 5.85 5.31
CA THR A 2 -7.05 6.10 4.69
C THR A 2 -8.29 5.41 5.29
N GLN A 3 -8.24 4.94 6.55
CA GLN A 3 -9.45 4.72 7.36
C GLN A 3 -9.06 4.70 8.85
N GLN A 4 -9.70 5.54 9.67
CA GLN A 4 -9.51 5.54 11.12
C GLN A 4 -10.71 4.92 11.85
N LYS A 5 -11.91 5.11 11.31
CA LYS A 5 -13.19 4.79 11.96
C LYS A 5 -14.23 4.43 10.90
N VAL A 6 -15.11 3.50 11.25
CA VAL A 6 -16.36 3.17 10.54
C VAL A 6 -17.52 3.62 11.41
N VAL A 7 -18.37 4.48 10.86
CA VAL A 7 -19.47 5.13 11.56
C VAL A 7 -20.78 4.73 10.89
N GLU A 8 -21.73 4.25 11.69
CA GLU A 8 -23.14 4.18 11.32
C GLU A 8 -23.66 5.61 11.28
N TYR A 9 -23.82 6.11 10.05
CA TYR A 9 -24.32 7.46 9.78
C TYR A 9 -25.76 7.62 10.29
N TRP A 10 -26.03 8.70 11.01
CA TRP A 10 -27.39 9.10 11.38
C TRP A 10 -27.78 10.39 10.64
N ALA A 11 -27.07 11.49 10.86
CA ALA A 11 -27.42 12.80 10.30
C ALA A 11 -26.19 13.66 9.98
N GLN A 12 -26.40 14.70 9.16
CA GLN A 12 -25.40 15.74 8.91
C GLN A 12 -26.03 17.14 8.81
N GLY A 13 -25.24 18.18 9.03
CA GLY A 13 -25.66 19.57 8.86
C GLY A 13 -24.52 20.56 9.06
N SER A 14 -24.63 21.76 8.47
CA SER A 14 -23.66 22.85 8.67
C SER A 14 -23.90 23.66 9.95
N SER A 15 -24.99 23.40 10.67
CA SER A 15 -25.31 23.90 12.01
C SER A 15 -26.02 22.83 12.83
N PHE A 16 -26.17 23.03 14.14
CA PHE A 16 -26.93 22.11 15.00
C PHE A 16 -28.41 22.04 14.65
N ASP A 17 -29.04 23.15 14.24
CA ASP A 17 -30.44 23.16 13.80
C ASP A 17 -30.63 22.28 12.56
N LEU A 18 -29.74 22.40 11.56
CA LEU A 18 -29.77 21.58 10.34
C LEU A 18 -29.39 20.13 10.60
N LEU A 19 -28.47 19.87 11.53
CA LEU A 19 -28.10 18.52 11.97
C LEU A 19 -29.29 17.83 12.65
N LYS A 20 -30.04 18.56 13.47
CA LYS A 20 -31.27 18.10 14.11
C LYS A 20 -32.38 17.88 13.08
N GLU A 21 -32.61 18.82 12.16
CA GLU A 21 -33.57 18.64 11.06
C GLU A 21 -33.24 17.40 10.22
N SER A 22 -31.95 17.17 9.89
CA SER A 22 -31.50 15.95 9.22
C SER A 22 -31.72 14.69 10.06
N TYR A 23 -31.73 14.79 11.39
CA TYR A 23 -31.95 13.67 12.32
C TYR A 23 -33.43 13.32 12.47
N ASP A 24 -34.28 14.34 12.64
CA ASP A 24 -35.74 14.18 12.76
C ASP A 24 -36.36 13.61 11.46
N ASN A 25 -35.68 13.81 10.32
CA ASN A 25 -36.07 13.26 9.01
C ASN A 25 -35.49 11.86 8.68
N ILE A 26 -34.78 11.19 9.60
CA ILE A 26 -34.30 9.82 9.34
C ILE A 26 -35.50 8.87 9.31
N GLY A 27 -35.81 8.30 8.14
CA GLY A 27 -36.95 7.40 7.93
C GLY A 27 -36.93 6.07 8.71
N THR A 28 -35.90 5.82 9.51
CA THR A 28 -35.78 4.70 10.45
C THR A 28 -35.28 5.24 11.80
N PRO A 29 -36.10 5.25 12.87
CA PRO A 29 -35.65 5.77 14.16
C PRO A 29 -34.54 4.90 14.75
N ILE A 30 -33.65 5.51 15.52
CA ILE A 30 -32.65 4.80 16.32
C ILE A 30 -33.36 3.78 17.23
N ASN A 31 -32.80 2.57 17.32
CA ASN A 31 -33.33 1.53 18.21
C ASN A 31 -33.42 2.05 19.66
N PRO A 32 -34.62 2.09 20.29
CA PRO A 32 -34.80 2.60 21.64
C PRO A 32 -33.87 1.99 22.70
N SER A 33 -33.46 0.72 22.54
CA SER A 33 -32.51 0.09 23.47
C SER A 33 -31.13 0.77 23.47
N LEU A 34 -30.75 1.39 22.34
CA LEU A 34 -29.49 2.14 22.22
C LEU A 34 -29.52 3.40 23.08
N LEU A 35 -30.65 4.10 23.13
CA LEU A 35 -30.78 5.37 23.86
C LEU A 35 -30.59 5.19 25.38
N SER A 36 -30.99 4.01 25.90
CA SER A 36 -30.86 3.61 27.31
C SER A 36 -29.51 2.96 27.69
N SER A 37 -28.63 2.71 26.72
CA SER A 37 -27.36 1.98 26.95
C SER A 37 -26.30 2.78 27.73
N ASP A 38 -25.34 2.08 28.35
CA ASP A 38 -24.15 2.74 28.91
C ASP A 38 -23.30 3.28 27.74
N HIS A 39 -23.11 4.60 27.63
CA HIS A 39 -22.54 5.21 26.43
C HIS A 39 -21.50 6.30 26.71
N LYS A 40 -20.80 6.73 25.66
CA LYS A 40 -19.98 7.96 25.68
C LYS A 40 -20.09 8.71 24.36
N PHE A 41 -19.81 10.01 24.40
CA PHE A 41 -19.62 10.82 23.22
C PHE A 41 -18.12 10.93 22.87
N LEU A 42 -17.84 11.12 21.59
CA LEU A 42 -16.53 11.38 21.03
C LEU A 42 -16.66 12.52 20.03
N ILE A 43 -16.00 13.64 20.29
CA ILE A 43 -15.95 14.78 19.36
C ILE A 43 -14.63 14.73 18.60
N GLU A 44 -14.69 14.75 17.28
CA GLU A 44 -13.52 14.68 16.40
C GLU A 44 -13.55 15.80 15.36
N GLY A 45 -12.45 16.54 15.24
CA GLY A 45 -12.33 17.63 14.27
C GLY A 45 -11.49 17.22 13.07
N ILE A 46 -12.01 17.46 11.87
CA ILE A 46 -11.18 17.58 10.66
C ILE A 46 -10.76 19.04 10.58
N GLY A 47 -9.45 19.32 10.52
CA GLY A 47 -8.93 20.69 10.51
C GLY A 47 -8.75 21.34 11.90
N ARG A 48 -9.20 20.72 13.00
CA ARG A 48 -9.20 21.31 14.35
C ARG A 48 -9.06 20.25 15.44
N SER A 49 -8.45 20.60 16.57
CA SER A 49 -8.49 19.84 17.82
C SER A 49 -9.29 20.61 18.89
N PHE A 50 -9.93 19.90 19.83
CA PHE A 50 -10.83 20.49 20.82
C PHE A 50 -10.34 20.34 22.26
N ALA A 51 -10.40 21.44 23.02
CA ALA A 51 -10.27 21.46 24.47
C ALA A 51 -11.53 20.88 25.13
N LEU A 52 -11.42 20.47 26.39
CA LEU A 52 -12.50 19.75 27.08
C LEU A 52 -13.81 20.56 27.18
N ASN A 53 -13.73 21.87 27.41
CA ASN A 53 -14.89 22.75 27.44
C ASN A 53 -15.61 22.83 26.08
N GLU A 54 -14.87 22.93 24.97
CA GLU A 54 -15.43 22.91 23.61
C GLU A 54 -16.10 21.57 23.30
N GLN A 55 -15.53 20.45 23.79
CA GLN A 55 -16.15 19.13 23.64
C GLN A 55 -17.45 19.03 24.44
N ILE A 56 -17.50 19.56 25.67
CA ILE A 56 -18.71 19.56 26.50
C ILE A 56 -19.81 20.40 25.83
N GLU A 57 -19.48 21.60 25.34
CA GLU A 57 -20.42 22.47 24.62
C GLU A 57 -21.08 21.74 23.44
N PHE A 58 -20.28 21.05 22.60
CA PHE A 58 -20.84 20.25 21.51
C PHE A 58 -21.65 19.05 21.96
N ILE A 59 -21.33 18.42 23.10
CA ILE A 59 -22.13 17.31 23.65
C ILE A 59 -23.48 17.81 24.18
N GLU A 60 -23.52 18.98 24.83
CA GLU A 60 -24.76 19.59 25.30
C GLU A 60 -25.72 19.89 24.13
N GLN A 61 -25.20 20.31 22.97
CA GLN A 61 -25.99 20.51 21.75
C GLN A 61 -26.53 19.20 21.11
N LEU A 62 -26.08 18.02 21.53
CA LEU A 62 -26.57 16.72 21.04
C LEU A 62 -27.77 16.17 21.85
N GLU A 63 -28.37 16.96 22.74
CA GLU A 63 -29.54 16.54 23.53
C GLU A 63 -30.70 16.00 22.67
N PHE A 64 -30.90 16.54 21.45
CA PHE A 64 -31.96 16.12 20.53
C PHE A 64 -31.90 14.63 20.14
N LEU A 65 -30.76 13.96 20.31
CA LEU A 65 -30.63 12.53 20.07
C LEU A 65 -31.41 11.66 21.09
N GLY A 66 -31.79 12.22 22.25
CA GLY A 66 -32.65 11.55 23.23
C GLY A 66 -31.97 10.46 24.09
N PHE A 67 -30.64 10.43 24.15
CA PHE A 67 -29.89 9.48 24.99
C PHE A 67 -30.16 9.73 26.49
N ASN A 68 -30.64 8.69 27.18
CA ASN A 68 -30.97 8.73 28.61
C ASN A 68 -30.22 7.68 29.45
N GLY A 69 -29.45 6.81 28.80
CA GLY A 69 -28.57 5.85 29.44
C GLY A 69 -27.40 6.49 30.19
N LYS A 70 -26.61 5.66 30.87
CA LYS A 70 -25.55 6.13 31.78
C LYS A 70 -24.24 6.40 31.04
N ILE A 71 -23.69 7.59 31.27
CA ILE A 71 -22.37 7.97 30.74
C ILE A 71 -21.27 7.08 31.37
N SER A 72 -20.53 6.36 30.53
CA SER A 72 -19.44 5.45 30.91
C SER A 72 -18.19 5.69 30.04
N LEU A 73 -17.19 6.36 30.59
CA LEU A 73 -15.98 6.74 29.83
C LEU A 73 -14.98 5.58 29.66
N SER A 74 -14.93 4.67 30.63
CA SER A 74 -13.98 3.55 30.67
C SER A 74 -14.50 2.29 29.99
N LYS A 75 -15.81 2.02 30.08
CA LYS A 75 -16.47 0.84 29.49
C LYS A 75 -17.86 1.22 28.97
N PRO A 76 -17.96 2.01 27.90
CA PRO A 76 -19.23 2.20 27.18
C PRO A 76 -19.60 0.92 26.43
N GLU A 77 -20.89 0.63 26.35
CA GLU A 77 -21.48 -0.30 25.39
C GLU A 77 -21.43 0.32 23.98
N HIS A 78 -21.71 1.63 23.87
CA HIS A 78 -21.70 2.36 22.60
C HIS A 78 -20.97 3.70 22.66
N THR A 79 -20.28 4.04 21.56
CA THR A 79 -19.65 5.36 21.37
C THR A 79 -20.38 6.11 20.28
N ILE A 80 -20.99 7.24 20.65
CA ILE A 80 -21.60 8.19 19.73
C ILE A 80 -20.50 9.14 19.29
N ILE A 81 -20.39 9.41 18.00
CA ILE A 81 -19.35 10.27 17.44
C ILE A 81 -19.98 11.45 16.70
N LEU A 82 -19.45 12.64 16.98
CA LEU A 82 -19.67 13.85 16.20
C LEU A 82 -18.37 14.19 15.49
N ILE A 83 -18.38 14.15 14.16
CA ILE A 83 -17.28 14.59 13.30
C ILE A 83 -17.61 16.01 12.85
N VAL A 84 -16.72 16.95 13.11
CA VAL A 84 -16.88 18.38 12.78
C VAL A 84 -15.80 18.76 11.76
N ASP A 85 -16.21 19.16 10.56
CA ASP A 85 -15.30 19.46 9.46
C ASP A 85 -15.06 20.97 9.29
N TYR A 86 -13.83 21.42 9.55
CA TYR A 86 -13.36 22.78 9.25
C TYR A 86 -12.62 22.85 7.90
N GLY A 87 -12.43 21.70 7.24
CA GLY A 87 -11.58 21.51 6.07
C GLY A 87 -10.13 21.15 6.42
N PRO A 88 -9.20 21.21 5.44
CA PRO A 88 -7.79 20.96 5.69
C PRO A 88 -7.22 22.00 6.68
N LEU A 89 -6.28 21.56 7.53
CA LEU A 89 -5.54 22.42 8.45
C LEU A 89 -4.86 23.56 7.67
N TYR A 90 -5.30 24.80 7.90
CA TYR A 90 -4.62 25.97 7.34
C TYR A 90 -3.32 26.23 8.12
N VAL A 91 -2.21 25.78 7.55
CA VAL A 91 -0.87 26.16 7.98
C VAL A 91 -0.44 27.33 7.07
N PRO A 92 -0.49 28.58 7.53
CA PRO A 92 0.09 29.68 6.77
C PRO A 92 1.60 29.42 6.65
N ILE A 93 2.06 29.22 5.42
CA ILE A 93 3.50 29.21 5.10
C ILE A 93 3.95 30.66 5.16
N ASP A 94 4.85 30.99 6.08
CA ASP A 94 5.43 32.32 6.18
C ASP A 94 6.47 32.52 5.07
N THR A 95 6.00 32.93 3.90
CA THR A 95 6.83 33.23 2.73
C THR A 95 7.60 34.55 2.86
N THR A 96 7.45 35.29 3.97
CA THR A 96 8.10 36.60 4.15
C THR A 96 9.60 36.50 4.45
N THR A 97 10.13 35.31 4.75
CA THR A 97 11.56 35.10 5.05
C THR A 97 12.38 34.41 3.97
N ASP A 98 11.83 34.11 2.79
CA ASP A 98 12.58 33.57 1.65
C ASP A 98 13.32 34.68 0.85
N GLN A 99 14.03 35.56 1.55
CA GLN A 99 15.02 36.44 0.93
C GLN A 99 16.41 35.79 0.95
N ASN A 100 16.79 35.23 -0.20
CA ASN A 100 18.15 34.86 -0.63
C ASN A 100 19.02 33.99 0.31
N PRO A 101 19.41 32.77 -0.11
CA PRO A 101 20.48 31.99 0.55
C PRO A 101 21.89 32.62 0.46
N ASN A 102 22.05 33.74 -0.26
CA ASN A 102 23.33 34.42 -0.50
C ASN A 102 23.38 35.80 0.16
N ALA A 103 23.16 35.84 1.48
CA ALA A 103 23.46 37.00 2.33
C ALA A 103 24.45 36.57 3.42
N ASP A 104 25.54 37.31 3.53
CA ASP A 104 26.82 36.91 4.13
C ASP A 104 26.79 36.16 5.48
N ILE A 105 27.59 35.09 5.54
CA ILE A 105 27.98 34.44 6.79
C ILE A 105 28.91 35.38 7.56
N ASN A 106 28.36 36.16 8.49
CA ASN A 106 29.13 36.77 9.58
C ASN A 106 28.23 37.21 10.74
N THR A 107 28.13 36.39 11.79
CA THR A 107 28.39 36.76 13.20
C THR A 107 28.11 35.56 14.12
N ASN A 108 28.87 35.48 15.21
CA ASN A 108 28.66 34.46 16.24
C ASN A 108 27.49 34.88 17.14
N ASP A 109 26.34 34.21 17.02
CA ASP A 109 25.37 34.15 18.12
C ASP A 109 24.75 32.75 18.22
N SER A 110 24.66 32.24 19.45
CA SER A 110 24.52 30.82 19.77
C SER A 110 23.16 30.45 20.36
N HIS A 111 22.08 30.95 19.75
CA HIS A 111 20.72 30.47 20.04
C HIS A 111 19.82 30.41 18.79
N SER A 112 19.90 29.30 18.05
CA SER A 112 18.92 28.98 17.00
C SER A 112 17.55 28.65 17.61
N ARG A 113 16.73 29.69 17.83
CA ARG A 113 15.29 29.49 18.10
C ARG A 113 14.68 28.77 16.91
N LEU A 114 14.29 27.52 17.12
CA LEU A 114 13.42 26.77 16.21
C LEU A 114 12.16 27.62 15.94
N LYS A 115 12.06 28.19 14.73
CA LYS A 115 10.88 28.93 14.29
C LYS A 115 9.70 27.96 14.22
N THR A 116 8.83 28.00 15.22
CA THR A 116 7.62 27.18 15.26
C THR A 116 6.53 27.85 14.44
N THR A 117 6.09 27.20 13.36
CA THR A 117 4.87 27.58 12.65
C THR A 117 3.67 27.37 13.57
N LYS A 118 3.11 28.47 14.10
CA LYS A 118 1.87 28.41 14.89
C LYS A 118 0.69 28.20 13.94
N THR A 119 0.25 26.95 13.81
CA THR A 119 -1.01 26.62 13.13
C THR A 119 -2.17 27.38 13.79
N LEU A 120 -2.88 28.20 13.01
CA LEU A 120 -4.04 28.95 13.51
C LEU A 120 -5.23 28.01 13.63
N LYS A 121 -5.85 27.96 14.82
CA LYS A 121 -7.00 27.08 15.09
C LYS A 121 -8.30 27.78 14.60
N PRO A 122 -9.13 27.23 13.70
CA PRO A 122 -9.98 28.02 12.78
C PRO A 122 -11.20 28.83 13.30
N ASP A 123 -11.30 29.16 14.60
CA ASP A 123 -12.56 29.38 15.34
C ASP A 123 -13.50 28.15 15.44
N ILE A 124 -14.35 28.09 16.47
CA ILE A 124 -15.20 26.93 16.79
C ILE A 124 -16.47 26.85 15.94
N TYR A 125 -17.06 27.98 15.54
CA TYR A 125 -18.34 28.01 14.81
C TYR A 125 -18.17 28.06 13.28
N SER A 126 -16.93 28.12 12.79
CA SER A 126 -16.60 28.20 11.35
C SER A 126 -16.62 26.86 10.61
N HIS A 127 -17.22 25.82 11.20
CA HIS A 127 -17.26 24.49 10.58
C HIS A 127 -18.13 24.48 9.32
N ARG A 128 -17.68 23.73 8.32
CA ARG A 128 -18.33 23.55 7.02
C ARG A 128 -19.49 22.56 7.10
N ASN A 129 -19.29 21.49 7.86
CA ASN A 129 -20.25 20.40 8.03
C ASN A 129 -20.03 19.68 9.36
N MET A 130 -21.07 19.02 9.85
CA MET A 130 -21.08 18.18 11.04
C MET A 130 -21.74 16.85 10.66
N ILE A 131 -21.21 15.73 11.13
CA ILE A 131 -21.79 14.39 10.90
C ILE A 131 -21.89 13.69 12.25
N VAL A 132 -23.08 13.21 12.59
CA VAL A 132 -23.33 12.44 13.83
C VAL A 132 -23.69 10.99 13.51
N GLY A 133 -23.22 10.08 14.35
CA GLY A 133 -23.47 8.65 14.17
C GLY A 133 -22.95 7.80 15.34
N ARG A 134 -23.09 6.48 15.22
CA ARG A 134 -22.48 5.51 16.14
C ARG A 134 -21.19 4.95 15.56
N LEU A 135 -20.13 4.96 16.36
CA LEU A 135 -18.86 4.33 16.01
C LEU A 135 -19.02 2.80 16.08
N ILE A 136 -19.06 2.15 14.91
CA ILE A 136 -19.21 0.69 14.77
C ILE A 136 -17.87 -0.01 14.96
N SER A 137 -16.82 0.54 14.36
CA SER A 137 -15.46 0.02 14.52
C SER A 137 -14.45 1.14 14.43
N THR A 138 -13.55 1.22 15.41
CA THR A 138 -12.23 1.80 15.16
C THR A 138 -11.43 0.78 14.37
N ALA A 139 -11.14 1.07 13.10
CA ALA A 139 -10.17 0.27 12.38
C ALA A 139 -8.87 0.27 13.20
N THR A 140 -8.37 -0.91 13.58
CA THR A 140 -7.12 -1.03 14.34
C THR A 140 -6.04 -0.31 13.55
N THR A 141 -5.62 0.87 14.04
CA THR A 141 -4.87 1.80 13.19
C THR A 141 -3.60 1.11 12.73
N SER A 142 -3.33 1.11 11.42
CA SER A 142 -2.11 0.51 10.87
C SER A 142 -0.83 1.24 11.29
N ARG A 143 -0.91 2.27 12.17
CA ARG A 143 0.24 2.85 12.89
C ARG A 143 1.08 1.81 13.63
N SER A 144 0.48 0.76 14.19
CA SER A 144 1.22 -0.37 14.77
C SER A 144 2.09 -1.07 13.72
N LEU A 145 1.56 -1.24 12.50
CA LEU A 145 2.27 -1.80 11.36
C LEU A 145 3.32 -0.84 10.80
N ILE A 146 3.07 0.48 10.74
CA ILE A 146 4.10 1.48 10.39
C ILE A 146 5.30 1.35 11.33
N ASN A 147 5.03 1.23 12.64
CA ASN A 147 6.07 1.11 13.66
C ASN A 147 6.79 -0.25 13.59
N LYS A 148 6.07 -1.35 13.36
CA LYS A 148 6.63 -2.69 13.14
C LYS A 148 7.59 -2.70 11.93
N TYR A 149 7.14 -2.21 10.78
CA TYR A 149 7.89 -2.23 9.52
C TYR A 149 8.80 -1.02 9.28
N ASN A 150 8.97 -0.16 10.30
CA ASN A 150 9.78 1.05 10.23
C ASN A 150 11.21 0.71 9.75
N LEU A 151 11.74 1.49 8.80
CA LEU A 151 13.08 1.24 8.26
C LEU A 151 14.16 1.26 9.35
N LYS A 152 14.01 2.03 10.44
CA LYS A 152 14.98 2.09 11.54
C LYS A 152 15.14 0.78 12.31
N THR A 153 14.12 -0.08 12.34
CA THR A 153 14.14 -1.36 13.07
C THR A 153 14.52 -2.56 12.20
N ARG A 154 14.57 -2.36 10.88
CA ARG A 154 14.84 -3.42 9.90
C ARG A 154 16.31 -3.86 9.94
N LYS A 155 16.56 -5.18 9.92
CA LYS A 155 17.94 -5.71 9.97
C LYS A 155 18.71 -5.44 8.69
N TYR A 156 18.09 -5.70 7.53
CA TYR A 156 18.67 -5.51 6.21
C TYR A 156 17.98 -4.37 5.44
N LEU A 157 18.78 -3.40 5.00
CA LEU A 157 18.37 -2.14 4.38
C LEU A 157 19.30 -1.81 3.21
N GLY A 158 18.76 -1.13 2.20
CA GLY A 158 19.48 -0.67 1.02
C GLY A 158 18.78 0.53 0.38
N ASN A 159 19.33 1.00 -0.74
CA ASN A 159 18.82 2.12 -1.53
C ASN A 159 17.40 1.89 -2.11
N THR A 160 16.95 0.63 -2.23
CA THR A 160 15.63 0.21 -2.75
C THR A 160 14.61 -0.10 -1.65
N SER A 161 14.85 0.31 -0.39
CA SER A 161 13.90 0.08 0.70
C SER A 161 12.74 1.10 0.70
N MET A 162 11.56 0.71 0.20
CA MET A 162 10.31 1.49 0.29
C MET A 162 9.86 1.69 1.75
N GLU A 163 9.28 2.86 2.07
CA GLU A 163 8.80 3.18 3.42
C GLU A 163 7.59 2.31 3.85
N ALA A 164 7.43 2.12 5.17
CA ALA A 164 6.38 1.25 5.72
C ALA A 164 4.95 1.70 5.37
N GLU A 165 4.63 3.00 5.52
CA GLU A 165 3.30 3.52 5.17
C GLU A 165 2.99 3.35 3.68
N MET A 166 3.95 3.67 2.80
CA MET A 166 3.77 3.51 1.35
C MET A 166 3.65 2.05 0.94
N SER A 167 4.37 1.14 1.60
CA SER A 167 4.24 -0.31 1.42
C SER A 167 2.85 -0.82 1.82
N LEU A 168 2.30 -0.34 2.95
CA LEU A 168 0.94 -0.66 3.43
C LEU A 168 -0.12 -0.12 2.47
N VAL A 169 0.01 1.12 1.99
CA VAL A 169 -0.89 1.70 1.00
C VAL A 169 -0.84 0.91 -0.31
N THR A 170 0.35 0.54 -0.80
CA THR A 170 0.52 -0.26 -2.03
C THR A 170 -0.20 -1.61 -1.94
N ALA A 171 -0.03 -2.34 -0.84
CA ALA A 171 -0.72 -3.63 -0.62
C ALA A 171 -2.25 -3.49 -0.52
N ASN A 172 -2.75 -2.40 0.08
CA ASN A 172 -4.19 -2.12 0.14
C ASN A 172 -4.78 -1.75 -1.23
N MET A 173 -4.08 -0.91 -2.02
CA MET A 173 -4.49 -0.58 -3.39
C MET A 173 -4.57 -1.83 -4.28
N ALA A 174 -3.67 -2.79 -4.05
CA ALA A 174 -3.60 -4.07 -4.72
C ALA A 174 -4.65 -5.10 -4.24
N LYS A 175 -5.50 -4.77 -3.25
CA LYS A 175 -6.46 -5.69 -2.62
C LYS A 175 -5.81 -6.98 -2.12
N VAL A 176 -4.64 -6.90 -1.46
CA VAL A 176 -3.99 -8.08 -0.87
C VAL A 176 -4.84 -8.65 0.27
N LEU A 177 -5.11 -9.97 0.23
CA LEU A 177 -5.87 -10.71 1.23
C LEU A 177 -5.12 -11.98 1.67
N PRO A 178 -5.50 -12.61 2.80
CA PRO A 178 -4.95 -13.89 3.21
C PRO A 178 -5.05 -14.95 2.11
N GLY A 179 -3.98 -15.71 1.90
CA GLY A 179 -3.90 -16.76 0.88
C GLY A 179 -3.68 -16.27 -0.56
N HIS A 180 -3.68 -14.95 -0.83
CA HIS A 180 -3.28 -14.43 -2.15
C HIS A 180 -1.83 -14.80 -2.47
N LEU A 181 -1.56 -15.11 -3.74
CA LEU A 181 -0.21 -15.17 -4.30
C LEU A 181 0.16 -13.79 -4.84
N VAL A 182 1.21 -13.18 -4.28
CA VAL A 182 1.64 -11.80 -4.59
C VAL A 182 3.08 -11.79 -5.05
N TYR A 183 3.36 -11.02 -6.10
CA TYR A 183 4.66 -10.99 -6.76
C TYR A 183 5.25 -9.58 -6.85
N ASP A 184 6.55 -9.45 -6.59
CA ASP A 184 7.32 -8.22 -6.80
C ASP A 184 8.47 -8.48 -7.81
N PRO A 185 8.33 -8.05 -9.08
CA PRO A 185 9.35 -8.24 -10.11
C PRO A 185 10.63 -7.40 -9.91
N PHE A 186 10.67 -6.47 -8.96
CA PHE A 186 11.83 -5.63 -8.63
C PHE A 186 12.06 -5.59 -7.11
N VAL A 187 12.19 -6.77 -6.50
CA VAL A 187 12.04 -6.99 -5.06
C VAL A 187 13.00 -6.20 -4.17
N GLY A 188 14.22 -5.89 -4.65
CA GLY A 188 15.21 -5.13 -3.89
C GLY A 188 15.45 -5.71 -2.49
N THR A 189 15.02 -4.97 -1.47
CA THR A 189 15.16 -5.38 -0.05
C THR A 189 13.92 -6.06 0.57
N GLY A 190 12.88 -6.31 -0.23
CA GLY A 190 11.67 -7.04 0.15
C GLY A 190 10.61 -6.22 0.89
N SER A 191 10.62 -4.88 0.82
CA SER A 191 9.64 -4.02 1.55
C SER A 191 8.19 -4.45 1.32
N PHE A 192 7.81 -4.72 0.06
CA PHE A 192 6.45 -5.10 -0.29
C PHE A 192 6.10 -6.53 0.14
N LEU A 193 7.02 -7.48 -0.02
CA LEU A 193 6.83 -8.86 0.43
C LEU A 193 6.52 -8.93 1.93
N LEU A 194 7.28 -8.20 2.75
CA LEU A 194 7.09 -8.17 4.20
C LEU A 194 5.69 -7.68 4.62
N VAL A 195 5.15 -6.69 3.89
CA VAL A 195 3.85 -6.07 4.22
C VAL A 195 2.68 -6.84 3.61
N ALA A 196 2.80 -7.37 2.40
CA ALA A 196 1.79 -8.26 1.84
C ALA A 196 1.68 -9.57 2.64
N SER A 197 2.79 -10.13 3.13
CA SER A 197 2.77 -11.28 4.04
C SER A 197 2.20 -10.94 5.43
N GLU A 198 2.28 -9.71 5.92
CA GLU A 198 1.55 -9.31 7.15
C GLU A 198 0.03 -9.45 6.99
N TYR A 199 -0.48 -9.25 5.78
CA TYR A 199 -1.89 -9.49 5.42
C TYR A 199 -2.18 -10.97 5.08
N GLY A 200 -1.27 -11.89 5.40
CA GLY A 200 -1.47 -13.33 5.24
C GLY A 200 -1.30 -13.85 3.81
N ALA A 201 -0.77 -13.04 2.89
CA ALA A 201 -0.51 -13.46 1.52
C ALA A 201 0.79 -14.26 1.41
N TYR A 202 0.81 -15.21 0.48
CA TYR A 202 2.04 -15.86 0.03
C TYR A 202 2.76 -14.93 -0.94
N THR A 203 4.02 -14.62 -0.67
CA THR A 203 4.75 -13.60 -1.42
C THR A 203 6.08 -14.13 -1.92
N PHE A 204 6.50 -13.66 -3.10
CA PHE A 204 7.78 -13.96 -3.70
C PHE A 204 8.21 -12.83 -4.62
N GLY A 205 9.48 -12.75 -4.97
CA GLY A 205 9.98 -11.67 -5.81
C GLY A 205 11.16 -12.06 -6.70
N SER A 206 11.43 -11.19 -7.67
CA SER A 206 12.64 -11.26 -8.48
C SER A 206 13.42 -9.95 -8.42
N ASP A 207 14.74 -10.04 -8.57
CA ASP A 207 15.57 -8.89 -8.94
C ASP A 207 16.63 -9.37 -9.92
N ILE A 208 17.04 -8.50 -10.85
CA ILE A 208 18.21 -8.77 -11.66
C ILE A 208 19.47 -8.67 -10.78
N ASP A 209 19.52 -7.73 -9.82
CA ASP A 209 20.62 -7.61 -8.87
C ASP A 209 20.43 -8.51 -7.64
N GLY A 210 20.75 -9.79 -7.80
CA GLY A 210 20.75 -10.78 -6.72
C GLY A 210 21.63 -10.44 -5.50
N ARG A 211 22.44 -9.37 -5.53
CA ARG A 211 23.18 -8.88 -4.34
C ARG A 211 22.25 -8.29 -3.28
N GLN A 212 21.10 -7.73 -3.68
CA GLN A 212 20.11 -7.26 -2.71
C GLN A 212 19.43 -8.44 -2.00
N ILE A 213 19.00 -9.45 -2.77
CA ILE A 213 18.43 -10.70 -2.28
C ILE A 213 19.37 -11.38 -1.28
N ARG A 214 20.65 -11.57 -1.64
CA ARG A 214 21.68 -12.24 -0.81
C ARG A 214 22.27 -11.36 0.31
N GLY A 215 21.97 -10.06 0.33
CA GLY A 215 22.45 -9.15 1.37
C GLY A 215 23.88 -8.63 1.23
N THR A 216 24.45 -8.64 0.03
CA THR A 216 25.81 -8.15 -0.24
C THR A 216 25.85 -6.71 -0.77
N ALA A 217 24.70 -6.13 -1.15
CA ALA A 217 24.58 -4.74 -1.64
C ALA A 217 23.79 -3.79 -0.70
N GLY A 218 23.46 -4.21 0.51
CA GLY A 218 22.84 -3.35 1.52
C GLY A 218 23.84 -2.52 2.31
N PHE A 219 23.33 -1.57 3.11
CA PHE A 219 24.15 -0.72 3.99
C PHE A 219 24.93 -1.51 5.05
N ARG A 220 24.48 -2.74 5.37
CA ARG A 220 25.15 -3.68 6.25
C ARG A 220 25.44 -4.96 5.47
N ARG A 221 26.73 -5.31 5.35
CA ARG A 221 27.19 -6.56 4.72
C ARG A 221 27.01 -7.73 5.68
N ASN A 222 26.93 -8.95 5.14
CA ASN A 222 26.87 -10.23 5.88
C ASN A 222 25.64 -10.38 6.81
N VAL A 223 24.55 -9.64 6.56
CA VAL A 223 23.33 -9.70 7.39
C VAL A 223 22.35 -10.81 6.95
N GLY A 224 22.50 -11.36 5.75
CA GLY A 224 21.60 -12.39 5.21
C GLY A 224 20.44 -11.86 4.34
N GLY A 225 20.55 -10.61 3.86
CA GLY A 225 19.66 -10.08 2.81
C GLY A 225 18.18 -10.05 3.18
N ILE A 226 17.33 -10.44 2.23
CA ILE A 226 15.87 -10.49 2.46
C ILE A 226 15.53 -11.49 3.58
N ASP A 227 16.20 -12.65 3.63
CA ASP A 227 15.95 -13.70 4.62
C ASP A 227 16.20 -13.23 6.07
N ALA A 228 17.12 -12.28 6.25
CA ALA A 228 17.34 -11.61 7.54
C ALA A 228 16.11 -10.83 8.02
N ASN A 229 15.40 -10.17 7.10
CA ASN A 229 14.16 -9.47 7.38
C ASN A 229 13.02 -10.47 7.60
N VAL A 230 12.86 -11.46 6.70
CA VAL A 230 11.88 -12.56 6.79
C VAL A 230 11.92 -13.21 8.18
N SER A 231 13.12 -13.59 8.63
CA SER A 231 13.35 -14.21 9.94
C SER A 231 13.04 -13.28 11.11
N SER A 232 13.34 -11.98 10.98
CA SER A 232 13.12 -10.99 12.04
C SER A 232 11.64 -10.67 12.25
N TYR A 233 10.86 -10.65 11.17
CA TYR A 233 9.42 -10.44 11.21
C TYR A 233 8.62 -11.75 11.36
N LYS A 234 9.30 -12.91 11.38
CA LYS A 234 8.74 -14.27 11.50
C LYS A 234 7.82 -14.68 10.33
N LEU A 235 8.09 -14.17 9.13
CA LEU A 235 7.24 -14.34 7.93
C LEU A 235 7.67 -15.49 7.00
N GLY A 236 8.63 -16.32 7.40
CA GLY A 236 9.20 -17.39 6.54
C GLY A 236 8.21 -18.51 6.15
N HIS A 237 7.02 -18.53 6.74
CA HIS A 237 5.93 -19.44 6.36
C HIS A 237 5.02 -18.88 5.24
N LEU A 238 5.23 -17.62 4.85
CA LEU A 238 4.47 -16.91 3.82
C LEU A 238 5.36 -16.40 2.67
N ILE A 239 6.63 -16.09 2.95
CA ILE A 239 7.57 -15.64 1.92
C ILE A 239 8.21 -16.88 1.28
N LEU A 240 7.78 -17.21 0.05
CA LEU A 240 8.11 -18.46 -0.65
C LEU A 240 9.56 -18.53 -1.17
N GLY A 241 10.25 -17.39 -1.19
CA GLY A 241 11.62 -17.25 -1.70
C GLY A 241 11.75 -16.13 -2.73
N ASN A 242 12.96 -15.95 -3.24
CA ASN A 242 13.28 -14.90 -4.20
C ASN A 242 14.20 -15.46 -5.30
N ILE A 243 14.01 -15.03 -6.53
CA ILE A 243 14.78 -15.49 -7.69
C ILE A 243 15.63 -14.36 -8.28
N VAL A 244 16.82 -14.70 -8.80
CA VAL A 244 17.60 -13.75 -9.59
C VAL A 244 17.12 -13.85 -11.03
N SER A 245 16.48 -12.80 -11.55
CA SER A 245 15.88 -12.83 -12.88
C SER A 245 15.70 -11.44 -13.48
N ASP A 246 15.69 -11.40 -14.81
CA ASP A 246 15.27 -10.26 -15.60
C ASP A 246 13.77 -10.39 -15.89
N ILE A 247 13.00 -9.32 -15.71
CA ILE A 247 11.57 -9.27 -16.00
C ILE A 247 11.23 -9.67 -17.45
N THR A 248 12.15 -9.47 -18.39
CA THR A 248 12.01 -9.85 -19.81
C THR A 248 12.30 -11.34 -20.07
N LYS A 249 12.84 -12.06 -19.08
CA LYS A 249 13.29 -13.47 -19.12
C LYS A 249 12.99 -14.23 -17.81
N LEU A 250 11.76 -14.11 -17.32
CA LEU A 250 11.31 -14.81 -16.11
C LEU A 250 11.30 -16.34 -16.30
N PRO A 251 11.72 -17.14 -15.30
CA PRO A 251 11.68 -18.61 -15.34
C PRO A 251 10.27 -19.16 -15.06
N PHE A 252 9.25 -18.47 -15.56
CA PHE A 252 7.85 -18.78 -15.37
C PHE A 252 7.39 -19.70 -16.50
N ARG A 253 6.70 -20.79 -16.17
CA ARG A 253 6.06 -21.65 -17.17
C ARG A 253 4.71 -21.05 -17.53
N ASP A 254 4.43 -20.84 -18.81
CA ASP A 254 3.15 -20.26 -19.26
C ASP A 254 1.94 -21.06 -18.72
N SER A 255 2.06 -22.38 -18.63
CA SER A 255 1.02 -23.28 -18.09
C SER A 255 0.73 -23.11 -16.58
N ALA A 256 1.52 -22.31 -15.85
CA ALA A 256 1.30 -22.03 -14.43
C ALA A 256 0.52 -20.72 -14.19
N PHE A 257 0.15 -20.00 -15.25
CA PHE A 257 -0.48 -18.69 -15.21
C PHE A 257 -1.71 -18.63 -16.15
N PRO A 258 -2.71 -17.78 -15.87
CA PRO A 258 -2.79 -16.80 -14.78
C PRO A 258 -3.01 -17.43 -13.39
N SER A 259 -2.30 -16.95 -12.39
CA SER A 259 -2.39 -17.46 -11.00
C SER A 259 -1.96 -16.45 -9.91
N ILE A 260 -1.45 -15.27 -10.28
CA ILE A 260 -1.04 -14.24 -9.34
C ILE A 260 -2.24 -13.33 -9.03
N ASN A 261 -2.51 -13.09 -7.74
CA ASN A 261 -3.61 -12.22 -7.33
C ASN A 261 -3.23 -10.73 -7.40
N ALA A 262 -1.97 -10.40 -7.11
CA ALA A 262 -1.45 -9.04 -7.20
C ALA A 262 0.03 -8.97 -7.58
N ILE A 263 0.40 -7.94 -8.32
CA ILE A 263 1.78 -7.49 -8.51
C ILE A 263 1.93 -6.15 -7.80
N ILE A 264 2.94 -6.03 -6.93
CA ILE A 264 3.25 -4.80 -6.19
C ILE A 264 4.74 -4.49 -6.27
N THR A 265 5.13 -3.30 -6.75
CA THR A 265 6.55 -3.05 -7.06
C THR A 265 6.96 -1.56 -7.16
N ASP A 266 8.27 -1.29 -7.10
CA ASP A 266 8.92 0.03 -7.22
C ASP A 266 10.05 -0.09 -8.26
N PRO A 267 9.76 0.00 -9.58
CA PRO A 267 10.73 -0.27 -10.62
C PRO A 267 11.97 0.65 -10.56
N PRO A 268 13.13 0.23 -11.10
CA PRO A 268 14.36 1.01 -11.00
C PRO A 268 14.36 2.26 -11.88
N TYR A 269 14.25 3.45 -11.29
CA TYR A 269 14.06 4.74 -12.00
C TYR A 269 15.30 5.44 -12.58
N GLY A 270 16.46 4.80 -12.65
CA GLY A 270 17.71 5.46 -13.05
C GLY A 270 18.38 6.32 -11.96
N VAL A 271 17.62 6.91 -11.03
CA VAL A 271 18.14 7.82 -9.99
C VAL A 271 18.94 7.09 -8.90
N ARG A 272 18.35 6.06 -8.27
CA ARG A 272 18.98 5.31 -7.14
C ARG A 272 19.54 3.95 -7.56
N ALA A 273 19.04 3.42 -8.67
CA ALA A 273 19.51 2.22 -9.34
C ALA A 273 19.19 2.37 -10.84
N GLY A 274 20.17 2.10 -11.70
CA GLY A 274 19.95 2.07 -13.15
C GLY A 274 19.13 0.84 -13.54
N ALA A 275 18.06 1.04 -14.30
CA ALA A 275 17.31 -0.04 -14.93
C ALA A 275 18.22 -0.85 -15.87
N LYS A 276 18.11 -2.18 -15.78
CA LYS A 276 18.95 -3.13 -16.51
C LYS A 276 18.17 -4.32 -16.99
N LYS A 277 18.56 -4.83 -18.15
CA LYS A 277 18.13 -6.12 -18.70
C LYS A 277 19.34 -6.91 -19.19
N LEU A 278 19.14 -8.20 -19.43
CA LEU A 278 20.13 -9.09 -20.02
C LEU A 278 20.47 -8.61 -21.43
N GLY A 279 21.78 -8.48 -21.70
CA GLY A 279 22.26 -7.98 -22.97
C GLY A 279 23.68 -7.46 -22.88
N ARG A 280 24.31 -7.29 -24.04
CA ARG A 280 25.63 -6.68 -24.16
C ARG A 280 25.46 -5.19 -24.46
N LYS A 281 26.33 -4.35 -23.91
CA LYS A 281 26.40 -2.94 -24.32
C LYS A 281 26.77 -2.84 -25.80
N SER A 282 26.22 -1.85 -26.50
CA SER A 282 26.58 -1.56 -27.88
C SER A 282 28.07 -1.21 -27.99
N GLY A 283 28.71 -1.57 -29.10
CA GLY A 283 30.16 -1.40 -29.31
C GLY A 283 31.05 -2.48 -28.69
N ASN A 284 30.49 -3.48 -28.00
CA ASN A 284 31.26 -4.66 -27.58
C ASN A 284 31.57 -5.59 -28.75
N ASP A 285 32.86 -5.78 -29.03
CA ASP A 285 33.39 -6.71 -30.02
C ASP A 285 32.88 -8.16 -29.78
N PRO A 286 32.18 -8.79 -30.75
CA PRO A 286 31.71 -10.17 -30.64
C PRO A 286 32.83 -11.19 -30.39
N VAL A 287 34.04 -10.94 -30.90
CA VAL A 287 35.20 -11.85 -30.74
C VAL A 287 35.66 -11.90 -29.29
N LYS A 288 35.57 -10.78 -28.56
CA LYS A 288 35.86 -10.71 -27.12
C LYS A 288 34.80 -11.38 -26.24
N SER A 289 33.75 -11.96 -26.82
CA SER A 289 32.68 -12.58 -26.04
C SER A 289 32.89 -14.05 -25.69
N LEU A 290 33.80 -14.74 -26.39
CA LEU A 290 34.32 -16.04 -25.96
C LEU A 290 35.65 -15.83 -25.20
N GLN A 291 35.62 -15.01 -24.14
CA GLN A 291 36.75 -14.92 -23.22
C GLN A 291 36.97 -16.29 -22.57
N LEU A 292 38.12 -16.90 -22.86
CA LEU A 292 38.64 -18.01 -22.10
C LEU A 292 39.31 -17.45 -20.84
N VAL A 293 39.01 -18.07 -19.69
CA VAL A 293 39.56 -17.71 -18.39
C VAL A 293 40.34 -18.89 -17.82
N ASP A 294 40.92 -18.71 -16.63
CA ASP A 294 41.66 -19.78 -15.92
C ASP A 294 42.76 -20.42 -16.79
N GLY A 295 43.65 -19.56 -17.33
CA GLY A 295 44.76 -19.97 -18.21
C GLY A 295 44.38 -20.18 -19.68
N GLY A 296 43.09 -20.14 -20.03
CA GLY A 296 42.59 -20.34 -21.39
C GLY A 296 41.76 -21.62 -21.57
N GLU A 297 41.48 -22.36 -20.49
CA GLU A 297 40.84 -23.67 -20.57
C GLU A 297 39.31 -23.60 -20.59
N ILE A 298 38.71 -22.62 -19.91
CA ILE A 298 37.26 -22.56 -19.69
C ILE A 298 36.67 -21.28 -20.32
N PRO A 299 35.70 -21.39 -21.25
CA PRO A 299 34.88 -20.26 -21.66
C PRO A 299 34.17 -19.63 -20.47
N ASN A 300 34.32 -18.33 -20.26
CA ASN A 300 33.84 -17.60 -19.08
C ASN A 300 32.34 -17.85 -18.79
N HIS A 301 31.52 -18.03 -19.83
CA HIS A 301 30.08 -18.31 -19.72
C HIS A 301 29.71 -19.70 -19.17
N LEU A 302 30.67 -20.63 -19.07
CA LEU A 302 30.49 -21.97 -18.49
C LEU A 302 30.89 -22.05 -17.01
N ARG A 303 31.42 -20.96 -16.42
CA ARG A 303 31.75 -20.92 -15.00
C ARG A 303 30.50 -21.01 -14.13
N GLN A 304 30.60 -21.73 -13.02
CA GLN A 304 29.50 -21.87 -12.06
C GLN A 304 29.10 -20.54 -11.40
N ASP A 305 30.02 -19.59 -11.28
CA ASP A 305 29.79 -18.23 -10.78
C ASP A 305 29.55 -17.20 -11.91
N TYR A 306 29.38 -17.64 -13.16
CA TYR A 306 29.13 -16.75 -14.28
C TYR A 306 27.84 -15.96 -14.09
N TYR A 307 27.95 -14.64 -14.16
CA TYR A 307 26.82 -13.73 -14.16
C TYR A 307 26.66 -13.11 -15.57
N PRO A 308 25.54 -13.36 -16.27
CA PRO A 308 25.32 -12.83 -17.61
C PRO A 308 25.45 -11.30 -17.72
N PRO A 309 25.97 -10.77 -18.85
CA PRO A 309 26.09 -9.33 -19.04
C PRO A 309 24.73 -8.65 -19.06
N THR A 310 24.71 -7.40 -18.58
CA THR A 310 23.54 -6.54 -18.58
C THR A 310 23.80 -5.26 -19.38
N CYS A 311 22.77 -4.79 -20.07
CA CYS A 311 22.75 -3.50 -20.74
C CYS A 311 21.75 -2.55 -20.07
N GLU A 312 21.74 -1.30 -20.51
CA GLU A 312 20.77 -0.29 -20.08
C GLU A 312 19.36 -0.68 -20.53
N TYR A 313 18.39 -0.40 -19.66
CA TYR A 313 16.98 -0.66 -19.90
C TYR A 313 16.25 0.66 -19.73
N GLU A 314 15.62 1.14 -20.80
CA GLU A 314 14.93 2.42 -20.81
C GLU A 314 13.58 2.31 -20.05
N MET A 315 13.21 3.37 -19.33
CA MET A 315 12.08 3.38 -18.40
C MET A 315 10.72 3.10 -19.00
N SER A 316 10.38 3.69 -20.15
CA SER A 316 9.10 3.43 -20.82
C SER A 316 8.98 1.95 -21.20
N ASN A 317 10.08 1.33 -21.63
CA ASN A 317 10.12 -0.12 -21.90
C ASN A 317 9.94 -0.96 -20.62
N VAL A 318 10.54 -0.56 -19.48
CA VAL A 318 10.31 -1.21 -18.17
C VAL A 318 8.82 -1.25 -17.83
N ILE A 319 8.11 -0.14 -18.03
CA ILE A 319 6.67 -0.05 -17.73
C ILE A 319 5.84 -0.85 -18.74
N VAL A 320 6.15 -0.81 -20.03
CA VAL A 320 5.46 -1.61 -21.07
C VAL A 320 5.60 -3.12 -20.83
N ASP A 321 6.80 -3.60 -20.51
CA ASP A 321 7.03 -5.01 -20.19
C ASP A 321 6.40 -5.41 -18.84
N LEU A 322 6.34 -4.50 -17.85
CA LEU A 322 5.63 -4.71 -16.58
C LEU A 322 4.10 -4.84 -16.78
N LEU A 323 3.49 -4.03 -17.65
CA LEU A 323 2.08 -4.16 -18.01
C LEU A 323 1.81 -5.45 -18.80
N THR A 324 2.70 -5.79 -19.74
CA THR A 324 2.61 -7.04 -20.52
C THR A 324 2.73 -8.27 -19.62
N LEU A 325 3.65 -8.24 -18.65
CA LEU A 325 3.76 -9.24 -17.59
C LEU A 325 2.46 -9.35 -16.80
N ALA A 326 1.96 -8.24 -16.28
CA ALA A 326 0.75 -8.21 -15.46
C ALA A 326 -0.46 -8.79 -16.19
N ALA A 327 -0.66 -8.45 -17.47
CA ALA A 327 -1.72 -9.03 -18.28
C ALA A 327 -1.60 -10.57 -18.40
N LYS A 328 -0.39 -11.10 -18.58
CA LYS A 328 -0.13 -12.54 -18.68
C LYS A 328 -0.37 -13.28 -17.36
N VAL A 329 0.15 -12.77 -16.24
CA VAL A 329 0.27 -13.58 -15.01
C VAL A 329 -0.80 -13.32 -13.94
N LEU A 330 -1.43 -12.14 -13.95
CA LEU A 330 -2.53 -11.83 -13.03
C LEU A 330 -3.77 -12.66 -13.36
N VAL A 331 -4.54 -13.04 -12.34
CA VAL A 331 -5.95 -13.44 -12.51
C VAL A 331 -6.80 -12.23 -12.91
N VAL A 332 -7.93 -12.44 -13.61
CA VAL A 332 -8.91 -11.37 -13.85
C VAL A 332 -9.46 -10.87 -12.50
N GLY A 333 -9.60 -9.55 -12.36
CA GLY A 333 -9.85 -8.84 -11.11
C GLY A 333 -8.60 -8.63 -10.22
N GLY A 334 -7.48 -9.29 -10.55
CA GLY A 334 -6.18 -9.06 -9.93
C GLY A 334 -5.58 -7.71 -10.33
N ARG A 335 -4.67 -7.19 -9.50
CA ARG A 335 -4.14 -5.82 -9.64
C ARG A 335 -2.62 -5.75 -9.81
N LEU A 336 -2.19 -4.90 -10.72
CA LEU A 336 -0.82 -4.39 -10.79
C LEU A 336 -0.80 -3.03 -10.10
N VAL A 337 0.06 -2.87 -9.11
CA VAL A 337 0.30 -1.59 -8.44
C VAL A 337 1.79 -1.27 -8.46
N PHE A 338 2.15 -0.16 -9.07
CA PHE A 338 3.54 0.25 -9.21
C PHE A 338 3.72 1.74 -8.97
N TRP A 339 4.92 2.10 -8.53
CA TRP A 339 5.33 3.49 -8.41
C TRP A 339 5.91 4.00 -9.74
N LEU A 340 5.67 5.28 -10.05
CA LEU A 340 6.13 5.96 -11.26
C LEU A 340 6.69 7.35 -10.88
N PRO A 341 7.97 7.66 -11.10
CA PRO A 341 8.53 8.99 -10.88
C PRO A 341 8.07 9.93 -11.98
N THR A 342 7.80 11.17 -11.62
CA THR A 342 7.28 12.17 -12.54
C THR A 342 7.84 13.54 -12.21
N VAL A 343 8.23 14.32 -13.22
CA VAL A 343 8.47 15.76 -13.05
C VAL A 343 7.10 16.43 -12.92
N THR A 344 6.89 17.20 -11.86
CA THR A 344 5.54 17.65 -11.45
C THR A 344 4.84 18.47 -12.54
N ASP A 345 5.59 19.33 -13.25
CA ASP A 345 5.04 20.25 -14.26
C ASP A 345 4.99 19.66 -15.69
N GLU A 346 5.66 18.54 -15.94
CA GLU A 346 5.74 17.91 -17.28
C GLU A 346 4.74 16.76 -17.45
N TYR A 347 4.35 16.13 -16.35
CA TYR A 347 3.55 14.90 -16.33
C TYR A 347 2.12 15.06 -16.85
N LYS A 348 1.66 14.08 -17.61
CA LYS A 348 0.28 13.93 -18.09
C LYS A 348 -0.21 12.50 -17.86
N ASP A 349 -1.50 12.33 -17.64
CA ASP A 349 -2.11 10.99 -17.50
C ASP A 349 -1.94 10.11 -18.74
N SER A 350 -1.71 10.72 -19.91
CA SER A 350 -1.34 10.05 -21.17
C SER A 350 0.03 9.36 -21.15
N ASP A 351 0.90 9.71 -20.19
CA ASP A 351 2.27 9.18 -20.12
C ASP A 351 2.30 7.77 -19.51
N ILE A 352 1.20 7.33 -18.90
CA ILE A 352 1.00 5.94 -18.45
C ILE A 352 0.60 5.09 -19.68
N PRO A 353 1.40 4.08 -20.08
CA PRO A 353 1.03 3.20 -21.19
C PRO A 353 -0.27 2.45 -20.91
N ALA A 354 -1.08 2.23 -21.96
CA ALA A 354 -2.28 1.41 -21.91
C ALA A 354 -2.00 -0.03 -22.38
N HIS A 355 -2.78 -1.01 -21.90
CA HIS A 355 -2.72 -2.39 -22.36
C HIS A 355 -4.14 -2.98 -22.44
N PRO A 356 -4.57 -3.68 -23.51
CA PRO A 356 -5.97 -4.09 -23.71
C PRO A 356 -6.60 -4.90 -22.56
N SER A 357 -5.83 -5.74 -21.88
CA SER A 357 -6.29 -6.55 -20.74
C SER A 357 -6.33 -5.81 -19.39
N LEU A 358 -5.87 -4.56 -19.31
CA LEU A 358 -5.70 -3.78 -18.06
C LEU A 358 -6.46 -2.46 -18.13
N THR A 359 -7.08 -2.04 -17.01
CA THR A 359 -7.67 -0.70 -16.88
C THR A 359 -7.06 0.08 -15.72
N LEU A 360 -6.89 1.39 -15.88
CA LEU A 360 -6.42 2.29 -14.83
C LEU A 360 -7.56 2.52 -13.82
N ILE A 361 -7.31 2.18 -12.56
CA ILE A 361 -8.25 2.35 -11.44
C ILE A 361 -7.90 3.59 -10.61
N ALA A 362 -6.61 3.87 -10.42
CA ALA A 362 -6.17 5.02 -9.64
C ALA A 362 -4.78 5.50 -10.07
N ASN A 363 -4.61 6.82 -10.02
CA ASN A 363 -3.34 7.52 -10.15
C ASN A 363 -3.18 8.45 -8.93
N SER A 364 -2.40 8.05 -7.93
CA SER A 364 -2.28 8.78 -6.67
C SER A 364 -0.91 9.43 -6.52
N GLU A 365 -0.85 10.76 -6.53
CA GLU A 365 0.40 11.51 -6.40
C GLU A 365 0.91 11.57 -4.94
N GLN A 366 2.21 11.38 -4.79
CA GLN A 366 3.00 11.85 -3.65
C GLN A 366 4.00 12.90 -4.15
N ASN A 367 3.72 14.15 -3.81
CA ASN A 367 4.44 15.33 -4.30
C ASN A 367 5.62 15.70 -3.38
N PHE A 368 6.77 16.06 -3.98
CA PHE A 368 7.98 16.50 -3.29
C PHE A 368 8.51 17.85 -3.83
N GLY A 369 7.64 18.67 -4.43
CA GLY A 369 7.98 19.93 -5.10
C GLY A 369 8.19 19.72 -6.60
N SER A 370 9.41 19.95 -7.07
CA SER A 370 9.76 19.85 -8.51
C SER A 370 9.64 18.43 -9.09
N TRP A 371 9.66 17.41 -8.24
CA TRP A 371 9.40 16.03 -8.62
C TRP A 371 8.33 15.43 -7.72
N SER A 372 7.67 14.41 -8.25
CA SER A 372 6.65 13.62 -7.59
C SER A 372 6.90 12.14 -7.89
N ARG A 373 6.23 11.26 -7.13
CA ARG A 373 6.02 9.87 -7.56
C ARG A 373 4.54 9.54 -7.46
N ARG A 374 4.05 8.74 -8.40
CA ARG A 374 2.64 8.37 -8.52
C ARG A 374 2.48 6.88 -8.27
N LEU A 375 1.53 6.52 -7.41
CA LEU A 375 1.10 5.16 -7.19
C LEU A 375 0.03 4.82 -8.22
N ILE A 376 0.44 4.10 -9.26
CA ILE A 376 -0.43 3.69 -10.36
C ILE A 376 -1.05 2.35 -10.01
N THR A 377 -2.38 2.25 -10.10
CA THR A 377 -3.14 1.02 -9.84
C THR A 377 -3.91 0.61 -11.09
N MET A 378 -3.54 -0.53 -11.65
CA MET A 378 -4.20 -1.17 -12.79
C MET A 378 -4.93 -2.44 -12.34
N GLU A 379 -6.11 -2.73 -12.90
CA GLU A 379 -6.85 -3.99 -12.66
C GLU A 379 -6.98 -4.78 -13.97
N LYS A 380 -6.74 -6.10 -13.94
CA LYS A 380 -6.89 -6.97 -15.11
C LYS A 380 -8.37 -7.25 -15.36
N ILE A 381 -8.88 -6.82 -16.51
CA ILE A 381 -10.31 -6.90 -16.87
C ILE A 381 -10.64 -8.01 -17.87
N ALA A 382 -9.64 -8.52 -18.59
CA ALA A 382 -9.80 -9.56 -19.61
C ALA A 382 -8.57 -10.46 -19.63
N GLU A 383 -8.69 -11.65 -20.21
CA GLU A 383 -7.53 -12.53 -20.39
C GLU A 383 -6.49 -11.96 -21.36
N PHE A 384 -5.26 -12.45 -21.24
CA PHE A 384 -4.20 -12.10 -22.20
C PHE A 384 -4.39 -12.89 -23.49
N ILE A 385 -4.66 -12.18 -24.59
CA ILE A 385 -4.70 -12.76 -25.94
C ILE A 385 -3.33 -12.53 -26.59
N PRO A 386 -2.56 -13.58 -26.92
CA PRO A 386 -1.31 -13.44 -27.65
C PRO A 386 -1.58 -13.03 -29.11
N ASN A 387 -1.64 -11.73 -29.38
CA ASN A 387 -1.70 -11.18 -30.73
C ASN A 387 -0.28 -10.95 -31.29
N ASN A 388 -0.11 -11.16 -32.59
CA ASN A 388 1.17 -11.07 -33.29
C ASN A 388 1.91 -9.75 -33.02
N SER A 389 3.22 -9.87 -32.79
CA SER A 389 4.12 -8.83 -32.32
C SER A 389 4.30 -7.63 -33.28
N SER A 390 3.38 -6.67 -33.27
CA SER A 390 3.60 -5.31 -33.80
C SER A 390 2.52 -4.32 -33.32
N ASN A 391 2.93 -3.07 -33.09
CA ASN A 391 2.07 -1.90 -32.80
C ASN A 391 1.57 -1.71 -31.34
N TYR A 392 2.40 -2.00 -30.34
CA TYR A 392 2.37 -1.20 -29.10
C TYR A 392 3.16 0.10 -29.34
N SER A 393 2.53 1.06 -29.99
CA SER A 393 3.14 2.34 -30.31
C SER A 393 3.29 3.19 -29.05
N ALA A 394 4.52 3.39 -28.58
CA ALA A 394 4.82 4.55 -27.77
C ALA A 394 4.54 5.80 -28.62
N THR A 395 3.56 6.61 -28.22
CA THR A 395 3.29 7.91 -28.85
C THR A 395 4.37 8.91 -28.45
N SER A 396 5.51 8.82 -29.11
CA SER A 396 6.62 9.75 -28.97
C SER A 396 6.28 11.11 -29.58
N ALA A 397 5.82 12.03 -28.74
CA ALA A 397 5.83 13.45 -29.08
C ALA A 397 7.29 13.95 -29.07
N ASN A 398 7.80 14.37 -30.23
CA ASN A 398 9.08 15.07 -30.31
C ASN A 398 9.01 16.16 -31.41
N PRO A 399 9.23 17.45 -31.09
CA PRO A 399 9.19 18.51 -32.09
C PRO A 399 10.48 18.55 -32.92
N GLN A 400 10.28 18.70 -34.22
CA GLN A 400 11.24 19.04 -35.29
C GLN A 400 12.70 19.34 -34.92
N SER A 401 13.62 18.63 -35.59
CA SER A 401 14.67 19.32 -36.34
C SER A 401 14.89 18.65 -37.70
N SER A 402 14.93 19.46 -38.75
CA SER A 402 15.09 19.03 -40.14
C SER A 402 16.54 19.19 -40.57
N HIS A 403 17.17 18.14 -41.09
CA HIS A 403 18.22 18.28 -42.11
C HIS A 403 18.19 17.07 -43.06
N LEU A 404 18.28 17.34 -44.35
CA LEU A 404 18.40 16.34 -45.40
C LEU A 404 19.84 15.80 -45.42
N ASP A 405 20.01 14.55 -45.86
CA ASP A 405 20.94 14.27 -46.96
C ASP A 405 20.57 12.97 -47.70
N ILE A 406 21.00 12.86 -48.95
CA ILE A 406 20.53 11.88 -49.95
C ILE A 406 21.71 11.00 -50.42
N SER A 407 21.39 9.78 -50.88
CA SER A 407 22.29 8.76 -51.47
C SER A 407 22.89 7.77 -50.44
N THR A 408 23.07 6.48 -50.72
CA THR A 408 23.11 5.79 -52.03
C THR A 408 22.55 4.36 -51.94
N SER A 409 21.97 3.87 -53.04
CA SER A 409 21.47 2.50 -53.21
C SER A 409 22.56 1.44 -53.35
N GLN A 410 22.36 0.23 -52.80
CA GLN A 410 22.78 -1.03 -53.43
C GLN A 410 21.98 -2.24 -52.93
N LEU A 411 21.94 -3.31 -53.72
CA LEU A 411 20.96 -4.40 -53.70
C LEU A 411 21.60 -5.77 -53.40
N ILE A 412 20.96 -6.57 -52.53
CA ILE A 412 20.76 -8.05 -52.68
C ILE A 412 22.04 -8.95 -52.57
N PRO A 413 22.02 -10.26 -52.24
CA PRO A 413 20.90 -11.17 -51.88
C PRO A 413 20.98 -11.86 -50.50
N SER A 414 19.86 -12.53 -50.20
CA SER A 414 19.71 -13.70 -49.33
C SER A 414 20.75 -14.81 -49.50
N ASN A 415 21.05 -15.53 -48.42
CA ASN A 415 21.12 -17.01 -48.43
C ASN A 415 20.95 -17.58 -47.03
N ALA A 416 20.12 -18.62 -46.91
CA ALA A 416 19.94 -19.43 -45.71
C ALA A 416 20.25 -20.90 -46.04
N PRO A 417 20.87 -21.62 -45.12
CA PRO A 417 20.53 -23.03 -44.87
C PRO A 417 20.28 -23.23 -43.35
N SER A 418 19.23 -23.91 -42.88
CA SER A 418 19.11 -25.38 -42.77
C SER A 418 20.44 -26.06 -42.37
N SER A 419 20.55 -26.86 -41.32
CA SER A 419 19.54 -27.62 -40.56
C SER A 419 20.22 -28.29 -39.36
N ASP A 420 19.56 -28.40 -38.20
CA ASP A 420 19.98 -29.29 -37.11
C ASP A 420 18.98 -30.44 -36.89
N PRO A 421 19.43 -31.68 -36.63
CA PRO A 421 18.55 -32.83 -36.51
C PRO A 421 17.96 -32.99 -35.10
N ILE A 422 16.69 -33.38 -35.06
CA ILE A 422 15.98 -33.75 -33.83
C ILE A 422 16.50 -35.10 -33.33
N LEU A 423 17.13 -35.12 -32.16
CA LEU A 423 17.43 -36.35 -31.42
C LEU A 423 16.35 -36.60 -30.36
N SER A 424 15.39 -37.44 -30.74
CA SER A 424 14.36 -37.94 -29.83
C SER A 424 14.95 -38.93 -28.82
N ASN A 425 14.75 -38.69 -27.53
CA ASN A 425 14.91 -39.73 -26.50
C ASN A 425 13.62 -39.86 -25.69
N ASN A 426 12.89 -40.94 -25.95
CA ASN A 426 11.75 -41.37 -25.15
C ASN A 426 12.26 -41.91 -23.80
N ASN A 427 11.64 -41.50 -22.70
CA ASN A 427 11.47 -42.34 -21.50
C ASN A 427 10.40 -41.73 -20.57
N LEU A 428 9.17 -42.21 -20.75
CA LEU A 428 8.02 -41.96 -19.89
C LEU A 428 7.58 -43.30 -19.29
N PRO A 429 7.55 -43.46 -17.96
CA PRO A 429 6.79 -44.53 -17.32
C PRO A 429 5.31 -44.17 -17.32
N GLN A 430 4.47 -45.05 -17.87
CA GLN A 430 3.02 -44.97 -17.68
C GLN A 430 2.64 -45.58 -16.33
N ASN A 431 1.87 -44.85 -15.50
CA ASN A 431 0.54 -45.33 -15.08
C ASN A 431 -0.25 -44.21 -14.37
N PRO A 432 -1.49 -43.90 -14.78
CA PRO A 432 -2.39 -43.03 -14.03
C PRO A 432 -3.37 -43.87 -13.19
N ASP A 433 -3.40 -43.71 -11.86
CA ASP A 433 -4.58 -44.03 -11.04
C ASP A 433 -4.46 -43.52 -9.59
N ASN A 434 -5.61 -43.30 -8.95
CA ASN A 434 -5.81 -42.93 -7.53
C ASN A 434 -5.24 -41.58 -7.03
N LEU A 435 -6.08 -40.54 -7.04
CA LEU A 435 -6.78 -40.06 -5.82
C LEU A 435 -7.67 -38.83 -6.13
N SER A 436 -8.89 -39.10 -6.59
CA SER A 436 -9.95 -38.08 -6.64
C SER A 436 -10.71 -38.03 -5.30
N THR A 437 -10.56 -36.95 -4.53
CA THR A 437 -11.42 -36.70 -3.37
C THR A 437 -11.86 -35.25 -3.33
N SER A 438 -13.18 -35.02 -3.49
CA SER A 438 -13.79 -33.69 -3.41
C SER A 438 -13.82 -33.20 -1.97
N ILE A 439 -13.16 -32.06 -1.67
CA ILE A 439 -13.30 -31.40 -0.37
C ILE A 439 -14.51 -30.46 -0.42
N SER A 440 -15.66 -31.06 -0.18
CA SER A 440 -16.91 -30.38 0.13
C SER A 440 -17.53 -31.07 1.34
N GLN A 441 -17.98 -30.29 2.34
CA GLN A 441 -18.42 -30.73 3.67
C GLN A 441 -17.29 -31.03 4.69
N ILE A 442 -16.75 -29.97 5.30
CA ILE A 442 -16.30 -30.01 6.70
C ILE A 442 -17.12 -28.97 7.46
N SER A 443 -18.03 -29.44 8.31
CA SER A 443 -18.80 -28.61 9.24
C SER A 443 -18.07 -28.56 10.58
N LEU A 444 -17.68 -27.37 11.02
CA LEU A 444 -17.05 -27.15 12.33
C LEU A 444 -18.09 -26.64 13.33
N ASN A 445 -18.96 -27.56 13.78
CA ASN A 445 -19.92 -27.33 14.87
C ASN A 445 -19.83 -28.46 15.89
N SER A 446 -18.82 -28.40 16.77
CA SER A 446 -18.83 -29.13 18.05
C SER A 446 -17.74 -28.60 18.98
N LEU A 447 -18.14 -28.01 20.11
CA LEU A 447 -17.53 -28.13 21.44
C LEU A 447 -18.15 -27.06 22.36
N SER A 448 -19.20 -27.45 23.07
CA SER A 448 -19.81 -26.67 24.15
C SER A 448 -19.65 -27.38 25.49
N SER A 449 -19.69 -26.58 26.56
CA SER A 449 -20.02 -26.96 27.94
C SER A 449 -19.19 -28.05 28.64
N THR A 450 -18.34 -27.60 29.57
CA THR A 450 -18.19 -28.27 30.87
C THR A 450 -18.50 -27.26 31.98
N SER A 451 -19.62 -27.45 32.66
CA SER A 451 -20.09 -26.61 33.77
C SER A 451 -19.72 -27.25 35.12
N LEU A 452 -19.34 -26.44 36.11
CA LEU A 452 -19.28 -26.83 37.51
C LEU A 452 -20.13 -25.83 38.34
N GLN A 453 -21.14 -26.36 39.01
CA GLN A 453 -21.98 -25.62 39.97
C GLN A 453 -21.36 -25.71 41.37
N ILE A 454 -21.43 -24.63 42.14
CA ILE A 454 -21.47 -24.66 43.61
C ILE A 454 -22.51 -23.64 44.10
N ASP A 455 -23.61 -24.18 44.62
CA ASP A 455 -24.60 -23.54 45.50
C ASP A 455 -24.00 -23.27 46.90
N THR A 456 -24.50 -22.42 47.81
CA THR A 456 -25.69 -21.53 47.92
C THR A 456 -25.39 -20.52 49.05
N LYS A 457 -26.07 -19.36 49.10
CA LYS A 457 -27.01 -18.99 50.21
C LYS A 457 -27.59 -17.57 50.10
N SER A 458 -28.83 -17.46 50.59
CA SER A 458 -29.72 -16.32 50.54
C SER A 458 -29.63 -15.39 51.75
N ALA A 459 -29.95 -14.11 51.56
CA ALA A 459 -30.59 -13.26 52.57
C ALA A 459 -31.51 -12.21 51.90
N THR A 460 -32.62 -11.89 52.55
CA THR A 460 -33.77 -11.13 52.03
C THR A 460 -33.87 -9.72 52.61
N SER A 461 -34.34 -8.74 51.82
CA SER A 461 -35.29 -7.72 52.34
C SER A 461 -35.95 -6.92 51.20
N ASP A 462 -37.28 -6.76 51.29
CA ASP A 462 -38.09 -5.88 50.43
C ASP A 462 -37.99 -4.40 50.83
N SER A 463 -38.14 -3.50 49.86
CA SER A 463 -39.26 -2.53 49.76
C SER A 463 -38.95 -1.37 48.77
N PRO A 464 -39.98 -0.74 48.15
CA PRO A 464 -39.77 0.08 46.96
C PRO A 464 -39.66 1.58 47.24
N LEU A 465 -38.85 2.28 46.45
CA LEU A 465 -38.87 3.74 46.35
C LEU A 465 -38.96 4.18 44.89
N GLN A 466 -40.06 4.85 44.57
CA GLN A 466 -40.17 5.64 43.34
C GLN A 466 -39.12 6.75 43.38
N GLN A 467 -38.25 6.83 42.39
CA GLN A 467 -37.48 8.02 42.08
C GLN A 467 -37.86 8.50 40.69
N ASN A 468 -38.34 9.75 40.61
CA ASN A 468 -38.49 10.46 39.35
C ASN A 468 -37.11 10.59 38.69
N ALA A 469 -36.93 10.00 37.51
CA ALA A 469 -35.67 10.10 36.78
C ALA A 469 -35.50 11.52 36.21
N GLU A 470 -34.52 12.27 36.71
CA GLU A 470 -34.09 13.50 36.04
C GLU A 470 -33.42 13.19 34.68
N PRO A 471 -33.53 14.08 33.68
CA PRO A 471 -32.82 13.95 32.41
C PRO A 471 -31.30 13.86 32.59
N ALA A 472 -30.67 12.93 31.86
CA ALA A 472 -29.25 12.61 32.00
C ALA A 472 -28.29 13.80 31.73
N HIS A 473 -28.74 14.83 31.00
CA HIS A 473 -27.92 16.00 30.64
C HIS A 473 -27.38 16.77 31.86
N LYS A 474 -28.13 16.89 32.96
CA LYS A 474 -27.69 17.71 34.12
C LYS A 474 -26.47 17.15 34.86
N ASN A 475 -26.18 15.85 34.70
CA ASN A 475 -25.05 15.19 35.35
C ASN A 475 -23.79 15.07 34.45
N PHE A 476 -23.82 15.58 33.21
CA PHE A 476 -22.67 15.53 32.30
C PHE A 476 -21.46 16.30 32.83
N ARG A 477 -21.69 17.54 33.25
CA ARG A 477 -20.66 18.49 33.70
C ARG A 477 -19.89 17.97 34.91
N ILE A 478 -20.59 17.39 35.88
CA ILE A 478 -20.02 16.89 37.15
C ILE A 478 -19.08 15.69 36.91
N LYS A 479 -19.48 14.73 36.05
CA LYS A 479 -18.68 13.51 35.80
C LYS A 479 -17.38 13.76 35.02
N TYR A 480 -17.32 14.78 34.17
CA TYR A 480 -16.13 15.12 33.40
C TYR A 480 -15.15 16.03 34.15
N PHE A 481 -15.65 16.99 34.95
CA PHE A 481 -14.77 17.86 35.74
C PHE A 481 -14.08 17.13 36.90
N ASN A 482 -14.79 16.24 37.62
CA ASN A 482 -14.26 15.53 38.81
C ASN A 482 -13.20 14.45 38.51
N LYS A 483 -12.50 14.52 37.37
CA LYS A 483 -11.42 13.60 37.00
C LYS A 483 -10.22 14.28 36.32
N PHE A 484 -10.17 15.62 36.34
CA PHE A 484 -9.05 16.44 35.88
C PHE A 484 -8.53 17.41 36.96
N GLU A 485 -8.94 17.20 38.22
CA GLU A 485 -8.17 17.58 39.42
C GLU A 485 -7.28 16.41 39.87
#